data_AF-A0A522BLS8-F1
#
_entry.id   AF-A0A522BLS8-F1
#
_cell.length_a   1.000
_cell.length_b   1.000
_cell.length_c   1.000
_cell.angle_alpha   90.00
_cell.angle_beta   90.00
_cell.angle_gamma   90.00
#
_symmetry.space_group_name_H-M   'P 1'
#
loop_
_entity.id
_entity.type
_entity.pdbx_description
1 polymer ?
#
loop_
_entity_poly.entity_id
_entity_poly.type
_entity_poly.pdbx_seq_one_letter_code
_entity_poly.pdbx_strand_id
1 'polypeptide(L)'
;MPGAYAHMTLVNQSLDQRKLDELGFPERAKDAAGLFLNFCELGSVSPDYPYLVFEESSKRWADAMHYTRTGGIVRAGVRALREMRGDAQLKCLAWLFGYASHVVADVTIHPVLDINVCTYAEHPKLHRICEMHQDVYIFQRMRVGGVGEHLKTGIRSCVGKGKTIYSNIDRFWSSLLQEVHPAEYAANKPGIKKWHERFCLVIDAIDEGDHLPEIFQHMLSEQGAVYPSLLQVKSSYLTGMRTPGGARPLHYDEIFDQAVLNARKVQLEIARGVFEGGEEYASLIQDWNLDTGKVSENGPVAFWEG
;
A
#
# COMPACT_ATOMS: atom_id res chain seq x y z
N MET A 1 -0.13 -1.29 -11.58
CA MET A 1 -0.08 -1.43 -10.13
C MET A 1 -0.37 -2.88 -9.79
N PRO A 2 0.58 -3.79 -10.07
CA PRO A 2 0.64 -5.03 -9.28
C PRO A 2 0.78 -4.67 -7.80
N GLY A 3 0.34 -5.53 -6.90
CA GLY A 3 0.37 -5.33 -5.45
C GLY A 3 -0.89 -4.69 -4.87
N ALA A 4 -1.77 -4.08 -5.71
CA ALA A 4 -2.93 -3.34 -5.22
C ALA A 4 -3.87 -4.23 -4.37
N TYR A 5 -4.09 -5.47 -4.79
CA TYR A 5 -4.96 -6.40 -4.05
C TYR A 5 -4.29 -6.88 -2.76
N ALA A 6 -2.98 -7.14 -2.79
CA ALA A 6 -2.21 -7.46 -1.61
C ALA A 6 -2.25 -6.31 -0.59
N HIS A 7 -2.03 -5.05 -1.00
CA HIS A 7 -2.08 -3.89 -0.12
C HIS A 7 -3.45 -3.70 0.54
N MET A 8 -4.52 -3.78 -0.27
CA MET A 8 -5.88 -3.68 0.25
C MET A 8 -6.22 -4.82 1.22
N THR A 9 -5.81 -6.05 0.88
CA THR A 9 -6.00 -7.21 1.76
C THR A 9 -5.22 -7.04 3.06
N LEU A 10 -3.99 -6.54 2.97
CA LEU A 10 -3.09 -6.39 4.10
C LEU A 10 -3.60 -5.31 5.05
N VAL A 11 -4.03 -4.16 4.54
CA VAL A 11 -4.57 -3.09 5.40
C VAL A 11 -5.84 -3.56 6.11
N ASN A 12 -6.75 -4.24 5.41
CA ASN A 12 -7.96 -4.80 6.01
C ASN A 12 -7.66 -5.81 7.13
N GLN A 13 -6.72 -6.73 6.93
CA GLN A 13 -6.35 -7.71 7.94
C GLN A 13 -5.55 -7.12 9.09
N SER A 14 -4.70 -6.13 8.82
CA SER A 14 -3.93 -5.45 9.85
C SER A 14 -4.85 -4.69 10.83
N LEU A 15 -5.94 -4.13 10.33
CA LEU A 15 -6.89 -3.31 11.09
C LEU A 15 -8.13 -4.09 11.61
N ASP A 16 -8.04 -5.42 11.73
CA ASP A 16 -9.08 -6.23 12.38
C ASP A 16 -9.31 -5.75 13.83
N GLN A 17 -10.54 -5.37 14.15
CA GLN A 17 -10.89 -4.70 15.41
C GLN A 17 -10.53 -5.54 16.64
N ARG A 18 -10.70 -6.86 16.60
CA ARG A 18 -10.33 -7.73 17.73
C ARG A 18 -8.82 -7.70 17.96
N LYS A 19 -8.03 -7.68 16.89
CA LYS A 19 -6.57 -7.55 16.99
C LYS A 19 -6.12 -6.18 17.49
N LEU A 20 -6.83 -5.11 17.11
CA LEU A 20 -6.54 -3.78 17.64
C LEU A 20 -6.81 -3.70 19.15
N ASP A 21 -7.88 -4.32 19.64
CA ASP A 21 -8.18 -4.42 21.07
C ASP A 21 -7.10 -5.21 21.83
N GLU A 22 -6.71 -6.39 21.32
CA GLU A 22 -5.67 -7.24 21.93
C GLU A 22 -4.32 -6.52 22.07
N LEU A 23 -3.98 -5.66 21.10
CA LEU A 23 -2.71 -4.93 21.06
C LEU A 23 -2.73 -3.60 21.80
N GLY A 24 -3.89 -3.18 22.33
CA GLY A 24 -4.03 -1.94 23.08
C GLY A 24 -3.90 -0.68 22.22
N PHE A 25 -4.52 -0.68 21.03
CA PHE A 25 -4.62 0.55 20.23
C PHE A 25 -5.44 1.63 20.97
N PRO A 26 -5.06 2.92 20.86
CA PRO A 26 -5.88 4.02 21.36
C PRO A 26 -7.30 3.97 20.78
N GLU A 27 -8.33 4.26 21.60
CA GLU A 27 -9.75 4.12 21.19
C GLU A 27 -10.06 4.89 19.89
N ARG A 28 -9.57 6.14 19.80
CA ARG A 28 -9.77 6.98 18.62
C ARG A 28 -9.08 6.42 17.36
N ALA A 29 -8.02 5.64 17.51
CA ALA A 29 -7.39 4.95 16.39
C ALA A 29 -8.22 3.77 15.91
N LYS A 30 -8.86 3.04 16.83
CA LYS A 30 -9.82 1.97 16.50
C LYS A 30 -11.04 2.54 15.79
N ASP A 31 -11.56 3.67 16.26
CA ASP A 31 -12.63 4.42 15.58
C ASP A 31 -12.23 4.81 14.15
N ALA A 32 -11.01 5.33 13.96
CA ALA A 32 -10.52 5.69 12.63
C ALA A 32 -10.48 4.46 11.70
N ALA A 33 -9.93 3.34 12.18
CA ALA A 33 -9.85 2.10 11.42
C ALA A 33 -11.22 1.48 11.11
N GLY A 34 -12.14 1.50 12.07
CA GLY A 34 -13.46 0.88 11.95
C GLY A 34 -14.47 1.70 11.15
N LEU A 35 -14.50 3.02 11.35
CA LEU A 35 -15.46 3.92 10.70
C LEU A 35 -15.02 4.39 9.31
N PHE A 36 -13.70 4.40 9.05
CA PHE A 36 -13.12 4.98 7.84
C PHE A 36 -12.19 3.99 7.11
N LEU A 37 -12.53 2.70 7.14
CA LEU A 37 -11.78 1.63 6.46
C LEU A 37 -11.55 1.90 4.97
N ASN A 38 -12.52 2.52 4.28
CA ASN A 38 -12.38 2.97 2.89
C ASN A 38 -11.20 3.95 2.70
N PHE A 39 -10.93 4.82 3.69
CA PHE A 39 -9.77 5.71 3.67
C PHE A 39 -8.47 4.94 3.95
N CYS A 40 -8.49 3.88 4.77
CA CYS A 40 -7.36 2.97 4.93
C CYS A 40 -7.00 2.28 3.61
N GLU A 41 -8.01 1.75 2.90
CA GLU A 41 -7.81 1.16 1.57
C GLU A 41 -7.27 2.19 0.57
N LEU A 42 -7.85 3.39 0.53
CA LEU A 42 -7.34 4.49 -0.31
C LEU A 42 -5.86 4.76 -0.03
N GLY A 43 -5.48 4.87 1.25
CA GLY A 43 -4.09 5.08 1.64
C GLY A 43 -3.16 3.98 1.17
N SER A 44 -3.61 2.72 1.23
CA SER A 44 -2.81 1.54 0.87
C SER A 44 -2.43 1.44 -0.61
N VAL A 45 -3.10 2.20 -1.48
CA VAL A 45 -2.80 2.26 -2.92
C VAL A 45 -2.39 3.66 -3.38
N SER A 46 -2.39 4.64 -2.47
CA SER A 46 -2.08 6.04 -2.81
C SER A 46 -0.65 6.26 -3.31
N PRO A 47 0.40 5.57 -2.82
CA PRO A 47 1.75 5.73 -3.37
C PRO A 47 1.86 5.45 -4.87
N ASP A 48 1.03 4.52 -5.37
CA ASP A 48 1.04 4.08 -6.77
C ASP A 48 0.13 4.89 -7.71
N TYR A 49 -0.79 5.67 -7.16
CA TYR A 49 -1.71 6.52 -7.92
C TYR A 49 -1.03 7.32 -9.05
N PRO A 50 0.14 7.96 -8.83
CA PRO A 50 0.77 8.74 -9.88
C PRO A 50 1.21 7.91 -11.10
N TYR A 51 1.53 6.62 -10.93
CA TYR A 51 1.88 5.74 -12.06
C TYR A 51 0.71 5.54 -13.04
N LEU A 52 -0.53 5.75 -12.62
CA LEU A 52 -1.72 5.54 -13.47
C LEU A 52 -1.96 6.65 -14.50
N VAL A 53 -1.35 7.82 -14.29
CA VAL A 53 -1.51 8.99 -15.17
C VAL A 53 -0.58 8.96 -16.38
N PHE A 54 0.43 8.08 -16.38
CA PHE A 54 1.37 7.90 -17.50
C PHE A 54 2.09 9.19 -17.93
N GLU A 55 2.41 10.06 -16.97
CA GLU A 55 3.15 11.30 -17.18
C GLU A 55 4.43 11.29 -16.35
N GLU A 56 5.54 11.77 -16.93
CA GLU A 56 6.84 11.81 -16.24
C GLU A 56 6.79 12.61 -14.93
N SER A 57 6.06 13.72 -14.91
CA SER A 57 5.82 14.52 -13.70
C SER A 57 5.12 13.74 -12.59
N SER A 58 4.18 12.86 -12.94
CA SER A 58 3.50 12.01 -11.97
C SER A 58 4.38 10.84 -11.56
N LYS A 59 5.11 10.22 -12.51
CA LYS A 59 6.07 9.15 -12.24
C LYS A 59 7.11 9.57 -11.20
N ARG A 60 7.66 10.79 -11.31
CA ARG A 60 8.61 11.34 -10.33
C ARG A 60 8.06 11.40 -8.91
N TRP A 61 6.75 11.63 -8.74
CA TRP A 61 6.11 11.59 -7.43
C TRP A 61 5.96 10.17 -6.89
N ALA A 62 5.59 9.21 -7.74
CA ALA A 62 5.56 7.82 -7.31
C ALA A 62 6.98 7.35 -6.94
N ASP A 63 7.99 7.60 -7.79
CA ASP A 63 9.38 7.27 -7.49
C ASP A 63 9.87 7.92 -6.18
N ALA A 64 9.48 9.18 -5.93
CA ALA A 64 9.82 9.86 -4.68
C ALA A 64 9.26 9.10 -3.47
N MET A 65 8.00 8.67 -3.53
CA MET A 65 7.32 7.92 -2.47
C MET A 65 7.82 6.47 -2.31
N HIS A 66 8.44 5.88 -3.34
CA HIS A 66 8.97 4.50 -3.30
C HIS A 66 10.47 4.42 -2.99
N TYR A 67 11.25 5.46 -3.27
CA TYR A 67 12.72 5.35 -3.20
C TYR A 67 13.40 6.35 -2.29
N THR A 68 12.74 7.47 -1.95
CA THR A 68 13.43 8.57 -1.26
C THR A 68 12.64 9.06 -0.06
N ARG A 69 13.23 9.05 1.14
CA ARG A 69 12.60 9.58 2.36
C ARG A 69 11.18 9.03 2.61
N THR A 70 10.98 7.75 2.29
CA THR A 70 9.68 7.06 2.31
C THR A 70 9.07 7.07 3.72
N GLY A 71 9.85 6.72 4.74
CA GLY A 71 9.45 6.85 6.14
C GLY A 71 9.22 8.30 6.57
N GLY A 72 9.89 9.26 5.94
CA GLY A 72 9.72 10.69 6.16
C GLY A 72 8.27 11.15 6.00
N ILE A 73 7.54 10.60 5.02
CA ILE A 73 6.13 10.91 4.78
C ILE A 73 5.28 10.42 5.96
N VAL A 74 5.53 9.21 6.45
CA VAL A 74 4.78 8.67 7.59
C VAL A 74 5.07 9.46 8.86
N ARG A 75 6.34 9.80 9.13
CA ARG A 75 6.74 10.61 10.29
C ARG A 75 6.16 12.02 10.24
N ALA A 76 6.11 12.64 9.07
CA ALA A 76 5.42 13.93 8.86
C ALA A 76 3.90 13.81 9.10
N GLY A 77 3.30 12.71 8.64
CA GLY A 77 1.89 12.40 8.87
C GLY A 77 1.51 12.37 10.35
N VAL A 78 2.30 11.70 11.19
CA VAL A 78 2.09 11.68 12.64
C VAL A 78 2.11 13.08 13.23
N ARG A 79 3.14 13.89 12.90
CA ARG A 79 3.25 15.29 13.39
C ARG A 79 2.06 16.14 12.96
N ALA A 80 1.67 16.08 11.69
CA ALA A 80 0.54 16.85 11.18
C ALA A 80 -0.79 16.43 11.83
N LEU A 81 -1.00 15.13 12.07
CA LEU A 81 -2.22 14.62 12.71
C LEU A 81 -2.34 15.03 14.18
N ARG A 82 -1.23 15.24 14.90
CA ARG A 82 -1.25 15.78 16.28
C ARG A 82 -1.88 17.17 16.37
N GLU A 83 -1.87 17.93 15.29
CA GLU A 83 -2.46 19.28 15.23
C GLU A 83 -3.90 19.28 14.69
N MET A 84 -4.38 18.14 14.16
CA MET A 84 -5.73 17.99 13.63
C MET A 84 -6.73 17.54 14.68
N ARG A 85 -8.02 17.85 14.50
CA ARG A 85 -9.10 17.41 15.42
C ARG A 85 -10.32 16.93 14.64
N GLY A 86 -11.21 16.21 15.34
CA GLY A 86 -12.49 15.73 14.81
C GLY A 86 -12.36 14.74 13.65
N ASP A 87 -13.42 14.65 12.85
CA ASP A 87 -13.54 13.73 11.72
C ASP A 87 -12.41 13.82 10.69
N ALA A 88 -11.88 15.03 10.48
CA ALA A 88 -10.76 15.23 9.55
C ALA A 88 -9.50 14.49 10.04
N GLN A 89 -9.22 14.54 11.35
CA GLN A 89 -8.10 13.81 11.94
C GLN A 89 -8.28 12.30 11.78
N LEU A 90 -9.49 11.77 12.02
CA LEU A 90 -9.75 10.33 11.93
C LEU A 90 -9.65 9.82 10.49
N LYS A 91 -10.21 10.53 9.52
CA LYS A 91 -10.10 10.15 8.09
C LYS A 91 -8.67 10.23 7.58
N CYS A 92 -7.92 11.27 7.96
CA CYS A 92 -6.50 11.39 7.59
C CYS A 92 -5.63 10.35 8.30
N LEU A 93 -5.95 9.97 9.54
CA LEU A 93 -5.28 8.88 10.25
C LEU A 93 -5.56 7.54 9.58
N ALA A 94 -6.81 7.27 9.22
CA ALA A 94 -7.18 6.07 8.46
C ALA A 94 -6.38 5.98 7.15
N TRP A 95 -6.32 7.08 6.39
CA TRP A 95 -5.46 7.16 5.21
C TRP A 95 -3.98 6.91 5.52
N LEU A 96 -3.45 7.46 6.62
CA LEU A 96 -2.06 7.25 7.01
C LEU A 96 -1.79 5.79 7.41
N PHE A 97 -2.73 5.10 8.06
CA PHE A 97 -2.61 3.66 8.31
C PHE A 97 -2.53 2.88 7.01
N GLY A 98 -3.34 3.23 6.02
CA GLY A 98 -3.23 2.71 4.67
C GLY A 98 -1.86 2.93 4.05
N TYR A 99 -1.42 4.18 4.00
CA TYR A 99 -0.13 4.56 3.42
C TYR A 99 1.03 3.82 4.08
N ALA A 100 1.03 3.74 5.42
CA ALA A 100 2.05 3.00 6.16
C ALA A 100 1.99 1.49 5.89
N SER A 101 0.80 0.93 5.67
CA SER A 101 0.63 -0.48 5.31
C SER A 101 1.24 -0.80 3.95
N HIS A 102 1.12 0.10 2.98
CA HIS A 102 1.78 -0.03 1.69
C HIS A 102 3.30 -0.07 1.86
N VAL A 103 3.87 0.93 2.53
CA VAL A 103 5.32 1.00 2.81
C VAL A 103 5.81 -0.27 3.49
N VAL A 104 5.08 -0.76 4.52
CA VAL A 104 5.48 -1.96 5.26
C VAL A 104 5.33 -3.24 4.42
N ALA A 105 4.29 -3.33 3.59
CA ALA A 105 4.08 -4.45 2.70
C ALA A 105 5.26 -4.61 1.74
N ASP A 106 5.62 -3.54 1.03
CA ASP A 106 6.70 -3.53 0.06
C ASP A 106 8.02 -3.96 0.68
N VAL A 107 8.42 -3.31 1.78
CA VAL A 107 9.72 -3.60 2.42
C VAL A 107 9.75 -4.97 3.10
N THR A 108 8.60 -5.59 3.35
CA THR A 108 8.54 -6.97 3.85
C THR A 108 8.56 -7.98 2.69
N ILE A 109 7.84 -7.72 1.60
CA ILE A 109 7.54 -8.69 0.54
C ILE A 109 8.55 -8.59 -0.61
N HIS A 110 8.88 -7.41 -1.13
CA HIS A 110 9.79 -7.28 -2.27
C HIS A 110 11.17 -7.92 -2.06
N PRO A 111 11.81 -7.85 -0.87
CA PRO A 111 13.06 -8.58 -0.64
C PRO A 111 12.95 -10.10 -0.87
N VAL A 112 11.77 -10.66 -0.63
CA VAL A 112 11.48 -12.08 -0.91
C VAL A 112 11.33 -12.29 -2.42
N LEU A 113 10.65 -11.40 -3.14
CA LEU A 113 10.50 -11.49 -4.60
C LEU A 113 11.85 -11.34 -5.31
N ASP A 114 12.70 -10.44 -4.84
CA ASP A 114 14.06 -10.23 -5.36
C ASP A 114 14.89 -11.52 -5.33
N ILE A 115 14.79 -12.30 -4.25
CA ILE A 115 15.52 -13.56 -4.08
C ILE A 115 14.94 -14.70 -4.94
N ASN A 116 13.62 -14.74 -5.12
CA ASN A 116 12.93 -15.90 -5.72
C ASN A 116 12.58 -15.72 -7.20
N VAL A 117 12.52 -14.48 -7.68
CA VAL A 117 12.08 -14.15 -9.03
C VAL A 117 13.15 -13.31 -9.72
N CYS A 118 13.25 -12.04 -9.33
CA CYS A 118 14.19 -11.05 -9.85
C CYS A 118 13.95 -9.71 -9.17
N THR A 119 14.96 -8.83 -9.19
CA THR A 119 14.76 -7.43 -8.82
C THR A 119 13.82 -6.73 -9.80
N TYR A 120 13.01 -5.80 -9.30
CA TYR A 120 12.12 -5.00 -10.15
C TYR A 120 12.91 -4.22 -11.21
N ALA A 121 14.06 -3.66 -10.83
CA ALA A 121 14.91 -2.86 -11.71
C ALA A 121 15.47 -3.65 -12.91
N GLU A 122 15.81 -4.93 -12.74
CA GLU A 122 16.38 -5.76 -13.80
C GLU A 122 15.31 -6.38 -14.70
N HIS A 123 14.20 -6.82 -14.11
CA HIS A 123 13.18 -7.61 -14.81
C HIS A 123 11.74 -7.24 -14.41
N PRO A 124 11.31 -5.99 -14.65
CA PRO A 124 10.05 -5.44 -14.11
C PRO A 124 8.80 -6.19 -14.60
N LYS A 125 8.86 -6.82 -15.78
CA LYS A 125 7.76 -7.63 -16.30
C LYS A 125 7.58 -8.93 -15.52
N LEU A 126 8.69 -9.63 -15.23
CA LEU A 126 8.63 -10.92 -14.55
C LEU A 126 8.22 -10.74 -13.08
N HIS A 127 8.79 -9.72 -12.44
CA HIS A 127 8.42 -9.30 -11.09
C HIS A 127 6.91 -9.01 -11.02
N ARG A 128 6.41 -8.15 -11.93
CA ARG A 128 4.98 -7.84 -12.04
C ARG A 128 4.08 -9.05 -12.23
N ILE A 129 4.50 -10.03 -13.04
CA ILE A 129 3.70 -11.26 -13.24
C ILE A 129 3.59 -12.02 -11.91
N CYS A 130 4.68 -12.18 -11.17
CA CYS A 130 4.66 -12.84 -9.86
C CYS A 130 3.70 -12.15 -8.89
N GLU A 131 3.83 -10.84 -8.73
CA GLU A 131 2.96 -10.04 -7.87
C GLU A 131 1.49 -10.18 -8.25
N MET A 132 1.15 -10.16 -9.54
CA MET A 132 -0.24 -10.30 -10.00
C MET A 132 -0.84 -11.68 -9.67
N HIS A 133 -0.03 -12.75 -9.68
CA HIS A 133 -0.49 -14.06 -9.22
C HIS A 133 -0.70 -14.09 -7.70
N GLN A 134 0.21 -13.47 -6.94
CA GLN A 134 0.11 -13.34 -5.49
C GLN A 134 -1.08 -12.49 -5.05
N ASP A 135 -1.35 -11.40 -5.76
CA ASP A 135 -2.51 -10.53 -5.59
C ASP A 135 -3.82 -11.30 -5.72
N VAL A 136 -4.02 -12.01 -6.83
CA VAL A 136 -5.24 -12.78 -7.10
C VAL A 136 -5.44 -13.86 -6.05
N TYR A 137 -4.35 -14.51 -5.63
CA TYR A 137 -4.37 -15.52 -4.58
C TYR A 137 -4.80 -14.94 -3.23
N ILE A 138 -4.13 -13.88 -2.77
CA ILE A 138 -4.33 -13.35 -1.43
C ILE A 138 -5.65 -12.58 -1.31
N PHE A 139 -6.13 -11.97 -2.39
CA PHE A 139 -7.40 -11.24 -2.41
C PHE A 139 -8.59 -12.11 -2.01
N GLN A 140 -8.53 -13.43 -2.21
CA GLN A 140 -9.56 -14.36 -1.74
C GLN A 140 -9.80 -14.25 -0.23
N ARG A 141 -8.79 -13.82 0.54
CA ARG A 141 -8.91 -13.62 1.99
C ARG A 141 -9.79 -12.41 2.36
N MET A 142 -10.05 -11.48 1.44
CA MET A 142 -10.98 -10.37 1.66
C MET A 142 -12.43 -10.84 1.81
N ARG A 143 -12.77 -12.04 1.28
CA ARG A 143 -14.13 -12.62 1.32
C ARG A 143 -15.21 -11.67 0.80
N VAL A 144 -14.82 -10.78 -0.11
CA VAL A 144 -15.73 -9.93 -0.86
C VAL A 144 -16.16 -10.67 -2.13
N GLY A 145 -17.36 -10.40 -2.63
CA GLY A 145 -17.86 -11.05 -3.85
C GLY A 145 -16.99 -10.69 -5.07
N GLY A 146 -17.21 -9.48 -5.61
CA GLY A 146 -16.48 -8.97 -6.77
C GLY A 146 -15.55 -7.82 -6.43
N VAL A 147 -14.39 -7.76 -7.09
CA VAL A 147 -13.41 -6.67 -6.96
C VAL A 147 -14.04 -5.32 -7.31
N GLY A 148 -14.77 -5.25 -8.44
CA GLY A 148 -15.40 -4.01 -8.91
C GLY A 148 -16.36 -3.41 -7.88
N GLU A 149 -17.23 -4.23 -7.29
CA GLU A 149 -18.20 -3.79 -6.28
C GLU A 149 -17.53 -3.35 -4.97
N HIS A 150 -16.51 -4.08 -4.53
CA HIS A 150 -15.73 -3.70 -3.37
C HIS A 150 -15.01 -2.35 -3.57
N LEU A 151 -14.39 -2.14 -4.74
CA LEU A 151 -13.71 -0.88 -5.04
C LEU A 151 -14.69 0.31 -5.16
N LYS A 152 -15.89 0.08 -5.70
CA LYS A 152 -16.95 1.10 -5.80
C LYS A 152 -17.46 1.55 -4.44
N THR A 153 -17.71 0.61 -3.55
CA THR A 153 -18.24 0.89 -2.20
C THR A 153 -17.14 1.31 -1.21
N GLY A 154 -15.89 0.89 -1.45
CA GLY A 154 -14.70 1.27 -0.70
C GLY A 154 -14.07 2.55 -1.24
N ILE A 155 -12.94 2.47 -1.94
CA ILE A 155 -12.09 3.61 -2.30
C ILE A 155 -12.85 4.71 -3.08
N ARG A 156 -13.77 4.38 -3.99
CA ARG A 156 -14.52 5.41 -4.75
C ARG A 156 -15.48 6.23 -3.89
N SER A 157 -15.85 5.74 -2.70
CA SER A 157 -16.63 6.51 -1.74
C SER A 157 -15.81 7.60 -1.04
N CYS A 158 -14.48 7.60 -1.18
CA CYS A 158 -13.56 8.57 -0.56
C CYS A 158 -13.53 9.93 -1.27
N VAL A 159 -14.70 10.41 -1.71
CA VAL A 159 -14.86 11.64 -2.47
C VAL A 159 -15.48 12.76 -1.64
N GLY A 160 -15.04 13.99 -1.89
CA GLY A 160 -15.67 15.21 -1.41
C GLY A 160 -16.74 15.73 -2.38
N LYS A 161 -17.09 17.02 -2.23
CA LYS A 161 -18.01 17.70 -3.15
C LYS A 161 -17.45 17.66 -4.57
N GLY A 162 -18.31 17.32 -5.53
CA GLY A 162 -17.94 17.25 -6.96
C GLY A 162 -17.21 15.97 -7.37
N LYS A 163 -17.29 14.88 -6.60
CA LYS A 163 -16.68 13.57 -6.91
C LYS A 163 -15.13 13.58 -7.02
N THR A 164 -14.49 14.62 -6.49
CA THR A 164 -13.02 14.65 -6.35
C THR A 164 -12.63 14.01 -5.03
N ILE A 165 -11.37 13.58 -4.88
CA ILE A 165 -10.86 13.03 -3.61
C ILE A 165 -11.19 13.96 -2.43
N TYR A 166 -11.50 13.39 -1.26
CA TYR A 166 -11.87 14.14 -0.07
C TYR A 166 -10.86 15.26 0.25
N SER A 167 -11.35 16.49 0.43
CA SER A 167 -10.50 17.70 0.44
C SER A 167 -9.49 17.74 1.58
N ASN A 168 -9.78 17.11 2.73
CA ASN A 168 -8.79 17.03 3.80
C ASN A 168 -7.69 16.00 3.48
N ILE A 169 -7.98 14.91 2.76
CA ILE A 169 -6.93 13.99 2.27
C ILE A 169 -6.05 14.71 1.26
N ASP A 170 -6.65 15.40 0.27
CA ASP A 170 -5.91 16.18 -0.73
C ASP A 170 -4.93 17.17 -0.09
N ARG A 171 -5.42 17.98 0.87
CA ARG A 171 -4.59 18.95 1.58
C ARG A 171 -3.54 18.29 2.45
N PHE A 172 -3.93 17.26 3.21
CA PHE A 172 -3.03 16.55 4.10
C PHE A 172 -1.89 15.91 3.31
N TRP A 173 -2.20 15.07 2.33
CA TRP A 173 -1.19 14.41 1.51
C TRP A 173 -0.29 15.41 0.77
N SER A 174 -0.86 16.47 0.19
CA SER A 174 -0.07 17.55 -0.44
C SER A 174 0.91 18.21 0.53
N SER A 175 0.49 18.46 1.79
CA SER A 175 1.39 19.03 2.81
C SER A 175 2.51 18.08 3.21
N LEU A 176 2.26 16.77 3.29
CA LEU A 176 3.31 15.79 3.60
C LEU A 176 4.36 15.75 2.47
N LEU A 177 3.90 15.74 1.22
CA LEU A 177 4.79 15.78 0.05
C LEU A 177 5.60 17.08 -0.01
N GLN A 178 4.99 18.21 0.36
CA GLN A 178 5.69 19.49 0.46
C GLN A 178 6.78 19.49 1.53
N GLU A 179 6.46 18.99 2.73
CA GLU A 179 7.39 18.94 3.85
C GLU A 179 8.58 18.02 3.55
N VAL A 180 8.30 16.83 3.02
CA VAL A 180 9.34 15.84 2.78
C VAL A 180 10.11 16.15 1.50
N HIS A 181 9.48 16.58 0.41
CA HIS A 181 10.14 16.85 -0.87
C HIS A 181 9.96 18.30 -1.32
N PRO A 182 10.48 19.31 -0.60
CA PRO A 182 10.20 20.72 -0.88
C PRO A 182 10.70 21.18 -2.26
N ALA A 183 11.86 20.66 -2.71
CA ALA A 183 12.40 20.97 -4.03
C ALA A 183 11.54 20.41 -5.17
N GLU A 184 11.12 19.14 -5.05
CA GLU A 184 10.21 18.52 -6.01
C GLU A 184 8.87 19.25 -6.03
N TYR A 185 8.32 19.56 -4.85
CA TYR A 185 7.06 20.28 -4.70
C TYR A 185 7.08 21.69 -5.28
N ALA A 186 8.24 22.36 -5.25
CA ALA A 186 8.41 23.67 -5.87
C ALA A 186 8.45 23.58 -7.40
N ALA A 187 9.11 22.56 -7.95
CA ALA A 187 9.30 22.38 -9.39
C ALA A 187 8.12 21.67 -10.08
N ASN A 188 7.40 20.81 -9.37
CA ASN A 188 6.44 19.86 -9.92
C ASN A 188 5.31 19.62 -8.90
N LYS A 189 4.28 20.47 -8.89
CA LYS A 189 3.17 20.35 -7.91
C LYS A 189 2.46 18.98 -8.05
N PRO A 190 2.18 18.27 -6.94
CA PRO A 190 1.53 16.97 -7.00
C PRO A 190 0.07 17.09 -7.48
N GLY A 191 -0.29 16.21 -8.41
CA GLY A 191 -1.60 16.18 -9.06
C GLY A 191 -2.60 15.23 -8.38
N ILE A 192 -2.73 15.27 -7.05
CA ILE A 192 -3.48 14.27 -6.26
C ILE A 192 -4.89 14.00 -6.79
N LYS A 193 -5.67 15.06 -7.07
CA LYS A 193 -7.01 14.94 -7.66
C LYS A 193 -7.00 14.21 -8.99
N LYS A 194 -6.08 14.57 -9.88
CA LYS A 194 -5.90 13.95 -11.20
C LYS A 194 -5.53 12.48 -11.07
N TRP A 195 -4.66 12.15 -10.11
CA TRP A 195 -4.29 10.76 -9.86
C TRP A 195 -5.49 9.94 -9.38
N HIS A 196 -6.30 10.48 -8.45
CA HIS A 196 -7.52 9.82 -7.98
C HIS A 196 -8.60 9.69 -9.06
N GLU A 197 -8.82 10.72 -9.87
CA GLU A 197 -9.73 10.67 -11.02
C GLU A 197 -9.31 9.53 -11.98
N ARG A 198 -8.00 9.42 -12.25
CA ARG A 198 -7.48 8.36 -13.10
C ARG A 198 -7.65 6.97 -12.48
N PHE A 199 -7.43 6.82 -11.18
CA PHE A 199 -7.72 5.58 -10.47
C PHE A 199 -9.20 5.20 -10.58
N CYS A 200 -10.12 6.15 -10.39
CA CYS A 200 -11.55 5.92 -10.56
C CYS A 200 -11.91 5.46 -11.98
N LEU A 201 -11.26 5.97 -13.02
CA LEU A 201 -11.44 5.49 -14.41
C LEU A 201 -10.92 4.07 -14.62
N VAL A 202 -9.81 3.70 -13.97
CA VAL A 202 -9.31 2.32 -14.00
C VAL A 202 -10.31 1.37 -13.35
N ILE A 203 -10.94 1.77 -12.23
CA ILE A 203 -11.99 0.96 -11.60
C ILE A 203 -13.20 0.79 -12.52
N ASP A 204 -13.65 1.86 -13.19
CA ASP A 204 -14.75 1.75 -14.18
C ASP A 204 -14.43 0.73 -15.27
N ALA A 205 -13.20 0.79 -15.80
CA ALA A 205 -12.77 -0.14 -16.85
C ALA A 205 -12.66 -1.60 -16.36
N ILE A 206 -12.32 -1.83 -15.09
CA ILE A 206 -12.29 -3.18 -14.50
C ILE A 206 -13.72 -3.71 -14.36
N ASP A 207 -14.64 -2.89 -13.86
CA ASP A 207 -16.04 -3.27 -13.67
C ASP A 207 -16.76 -3.54 -15.00
N GLU A 208 -16.48 -2.73 -16.03
CA GLU A 208 -16.98 -2.95 -17.39
C GLU A 208 -16.24 -4.11 -18.11
N GLY A 209 -15.04 -4.46 -17.65
CA GLY A 209 -14.07 -5.35 -18.30
C GLY A 209 -14.05 -6.80 -17.82
N ASP A 210 -14.91 -7.17 -16.86
CA ASP A 210 -15.09 -8.55 -16.31
C ASP A 210 -15.60 -9.59 -17.36
N HIS A 211 -15.37 -9.34 -18.65
CA HIS A 211 -15.89 -10.09 -19.79
C HIS A 211 -14.81 -10.52 -20.80
N LEU A 212 -13.52 -10.49 -20.44
CA LEU A 212 -12.46 -11.02 -21.31
C LEU A 212 -12.58 -12.56 -21.44
N PRO A 213 -12.57 -13.13 -22.65
CA PRO A 213 -12.55 -14.59 -22.80
C PRO A 213 -11.26 -15.19 -22.21
N GLU A 214 -11.37 -16.36 -21.56
CA GLU A 214 -10.30 -16.97 -20.75
C GLU A 214 -8.95 -17.12 -21.48
N ILE A 215 -8.98 -17.41 -22.79
CA ILE A 215 -7.76 -17.55 -23.61
C ILE A 215 -7.02 -16.20 -23.75
N PHE A 216 -7.76 -15.10 -23.92
CA PHE A 216 -7.17 -13.76 -23.98
C PHE A 216 -6.67 -13.32 -22.61
N GLN A 217 -7.40 -13.62 -21.54
CA GLN A 217 -6.94 -13.36 -20.17
C GLN A 217 -5.67 -14.15 -19.85
N HIS A 218 -5.60 -15.42 -20.23
CA HIS A 218 -4.40 -16.24 -20.06
C HIS A 218 -3.20 -15.59 -20.77
N MET A 219 -3.33 -15.28 -22.06
CA MET A 219 -2.25 -14.71 -22.87
C MET A 219 -1.78 -13.36 -22.31
N LEU A 220 -2.73 -12.47 -21.98
CA LEU A 220 -2.41 -11.14 -21.47
C LEU A 220 -1.80 -11.19 -20.06
N SER A 221 -2.21 -12.15 -19.22
CA SER A 221 -1.60 -12.33 -17.90
C SER A 221 -0.15 -12.83 -17.96
N GLU A 222 0.20 -13.68 -18.95
CA GLU A 222 1.60 -14.06 -19.19
C GLU A 222 2.47 -12.92 -19.74
N GLN A 223 1.84 -11.86 -20.26
CA GLN A 223 2.52 -10.61 -20.59
C GLN A 223 2.56 -9.62 -19.41
N GLY A 224 1.94 -9.96 -18.27
CA GLY A 224 1.76 -9.06 -17.13
C GLY A 224 0.88 -7.86 -17.47
N ALA A 225 -0.07 -8.00 -18.40
CA ALA A 225 -0.94 -6.92 -18.86
C ALA A 225 -2.30 -6.92 -18.15
N VAL A 226 -2.80 -8.08 -17.69
CA VAL A 226 -4.04 -8.24 -16.93
C VAL A 226 -3.88 -9.30 -15.84
N TYR A 227 -4.68 -9.22 -14.77
CA TYR A 227 -4.62 -10.21 -13.70
C TYR A 227 -4.96 -11.62 -14.20
N PRO A 228 -4.22 -12.66 -13.78
CA PRO A 228 -4.61 -14.03 -14.05
C PRO A 228 -5.94 -14.35 -13.36
N SER A 229 -6.68 -15.33 -13.86
CA SER A 229 -7.82 -15.87 -13.11
C SER A 229 -7.32 -16.69 -11.90
N LEU A 230 -8.19 -16.95 -10.93
CA LEU A 230 -7.83 -17.76 -9.75
C LEU A 230 -7.29 -19.15 -10.13
N LEU A 231 -7.84 -19.75 -11.19
CA LEU A 231 -7.40 -21.06 -11.70
C LEU A 231 -6.03 -21.00 -12.41
N GLN A 232 -5.61 -19.81 -12.84
CA GLN A 232 -4.32 -19.57 -13.50
C GLN A 232 -3.20 -19.23 -12.51
N VAL A 233 -3.51 -19.10 -11.21
CA VAL A 233 -2.51 -18.84 -10.17
C VAL A 233 -1.45 -19.95 -10.16
N LYS A 234 -0.18 -19.57 -10.40
CA LYS A 234 0.94 -20.51 -10.45
C LYS A 234 1.48 -20.76 -9.04
N SER A 235 1.47 -22.01 -8.58
CA SER A 235 1.95 -22.40 -7.24
C SER A 235 3.45 -22.11 -7.02
N SER A 236 4.24 -22.02 -8.10
CA SER A 236 5.65 -21.62 -8.05
C SER A 236 5.87 -20.20 -7.54
N TYR A 237 4.86 -19.32 -7.60
CA TYR A 237 4.90 -17.98 -7.03
C TYR A 237 4.41 -17.91 -5.58
N LEU A 238 3.96 -19.05 -5.02
CA LEU A 238 3.37 -19.13 -3.68
C LEU A 238 4.14 -20.06 -2.73
N THR A 239 4.78 -21.10 -3.25
CA THR A 239 5.37 -22.18 -2.44
C THR A 239 6.90 -22.16 -2.52
N GLY A 240 7.56 -22.57 -1.45
CA GLY A 240 9.02 -22.75 -1.45
C GLY A 240 9.81 -21.44 -1.55
N MET A 241 9.25 -20.32 -1.09
CA MET A 241 9.86 -19.00 -1.20
C MET A 241 10.97 -18.83 -0.16
N ARG A 242 12.19 -18.54 -0.60
CA ARG A 242 13.32 -18.21 0.28
C ARG A 242 13.16 -16.79 0.82
N THR A 243 13.46 -16.56 2.09
CA THR A 243 13.40 -15.22 2.71
C THR A 243 14.79 -14.73 3.10
N PRO A 244 15.01 -13.41 3.23
CA PRO A 244 16.25 -12.89 3.80
C PRO A 244 16.49 -13.50 5.20
N GLY A 245 17.70 -14.01 5.44
CA GLY A 245 18.10 -14.67 6.69
C GLY A 245 17.36 -15.97 7.05
N GLY A 246 16.41 -16.43 6.23
CA GLY A 246 15.53 -17.54 6.56
C GLY A 246 16.21 -18.92 6.47
N ALA A 247 16.04 -19.73 7.52
CA ALA A 247 16.57 -21.10 7.56
C ALA A 247 15.75 -22.11 6.73
N ARG A 248 14.48 -21.79 6.43
CA ARG A 248 13.59 -22.65 5.63
C ARG A 248 12.81 -21.85 4.59
N PRO A 249 12.40 -22.47 3.47
CA PRO A 249 11.41 -21.89 2.58
C PRO A 249 10.05 -21.70 3.25
N LEU A 250 9.35 -20.63 2.88
CA LEU A 250 8.01 -20.29 3.37
C LEU A 250 6.96 -20.40 2.26
N HIS A 251 5.70 -20.54 2.66
CA HIS A 251 4.57 -20.24 1.80
C HIS A 251 4.30 -18.73 1.76
N TYR A 252 3.75 -18.21 0.66
CA TYR A 252 3.39 -16.80 0.53
C TYR A 252 2.41 -16.34 1.61
N ASP A 253 1.51 -17.22 2.07
CA ASP A 253 0.64 -16.94 3.22
C ASP A 253 1.44 -16.55 4.47
N GLU A 254 2.54 -17.25 4.76
CA GLU A 254 3.36 -16.98 5.96
C GLU A 254 4.10 -15.64 5.81
N ILE A 255 4.58 -15.33 4.60
CA ILE A 255 5.23 -14.06 4.28
C ILE A 255 4.23 -12.90 4.39
N PHE A 256 3.02 -13.09 3.86
CA PHE A 256 1.95 -12.11 3.92
C PHE A 256 1.49 -11.87 5.37
N ASP A 257 1.32 -12.93 6.16
CA ASP A 257 0.97 -12.83 7.58
C ASP A 257 2.06 -12.10 8.37
N GLN A 258 3.33 -12.30 8.05
CA GLN A 258 4.43 -11.51 8.60
C GLN A 258 4.30 -10.03 8.25
N ALA A 259 3.98 -9.70 7.00
CA ALA A 259 3.75 -8.32 6.56
C ALA A 259 2.56 -7.67 7.29
N VAL A 260 1.47 -8.41 7.50
CA VAL A 260 0.31 -7.97 8.31
C VAL A 260 0.73 -7.67 9.76
N LEU A 261 1.54 -8.54 10.38
CA LEU A 261 2.05 -8.32 11.74
C LEU A 261 2.97 -7.10 11.82
N ASN A 262 3.85 -6.90 10.84
CA ASN A 262 4.72 -5.74 10.78
C ASN A 262 3.91 -4.44 10.61
N ALA A 263 2.88 -4.47 9.75
CA ALA A 263 2.01 -3.31 9.52
C ALA A 263 1.28 -2.92 10.81
N ARG A 264 0.75 -3.90 11.56
CA ARG A 264 0.12 -3.64 12.88
C ARG A 264 1.07 -2.97 13.85
N LYS A 265 2.32 -3.42 13.94
CA LYS A 265 3.33 -2.81 14.82
C LYS A 265 3.54 -1.34 14.45
N VAL A 266 3.73 -1.05 13.17
CA VAL A 266 3.92 0.32 12.69
C VAL A 266 2.68 1.19 12.93
N GLN A 267 1.48 0.67 12.63
CA GLN A 267 0.22 1.36 12.86
C GLN A 267 -0.01 1.68 14.35
N LEU A 268 0.35 0.77 15.25
CA LEU A 268 0.26 1.01 16.70
C LEU A 268 1.14 2.20 17.11
N GLU A 269 2.39 2.22 16.65
CA GLU A 269 3.31 3.33 16.99
C GLU A 269 2.88 4.66 16.33
N ILE A 270 2.28 4.62 15.13
CA ILE A 270 1.62 5.79 14.54
C ILE A 270 0.47 6.27 15.45
N ALA A 271 -0.39 5.35 15.91
CA ALA A 271 -1.54 5.68 16.74
C ALA A 271 -1.14 6.30 18.09
N ARG A 272 -0.16 5.68 18.77
CA ARG A 272 0.45 6.21 20.00
C ARG A 272 1.10 7.55 19.75
N GLY A 273 1.80 7.69 18.64
CA GLY A 273 2.38 8.95 18.21
C GLY A 273 1.33 10.05 18.10
N VAL A 274 0.20 9.78 17.45
CA VAL A 274 -0.86 10.78 17.24
C VAL A 274 -1.63 11.13 18.51
N PHE A 275 -1.99 10.15 19.34
CA PHE A 275 -2.94 10.36 20.45
C PHE A 275 -2.33 10.38 21.84
N GLU A 276 -1.16 9.78 22.04
CA GLU A 276 -0.55 9.58 23.36
C GLU A 276 0.80 10.31 23.48
N GLY A 277 1.31 10.87 22.38
CA GLY A 277 2.59 11.58 22.36
C GLY A 277 3.81 10.66 22.35
N GLY A 278 3.64 9.37 22.01
CA GLY A 278 4.76 8.43 21.81
C GLY A 278 5.67 8.87 20.66
N GLU A 279 6.96 8.53 20.72
CA GLU A 279 7.96 8.94 19.73
C GLU A 279 8.68 7.74 19.09
N GLU A 280 8.35 6.52 19.51
CA GLU A 280 8.94 5.26 19.06
C GLU A 280 8.84 5.10 17.54
N TYR A 281 7.74 5.60 16.95
CA TYR A 281 7.52 5.64 15.50
C TYR A 281 8.67 6.31 14.74
N ALA A 282 9.33 7.31 15.32
CA ALA A 282 10.39 8.07 14.66
C ALA A 282 11.65 7.23 14.42
N SER A 283 11.92 6.26 15.29
CA SER A 283 13.05 5.33 15.18
C SER A 283 12.70 4.04 14.45
N LEU A 284 11.46 3.56 14.61
CA LEU A 284 10.96 2.34 13.97
C LEU A 284 10.85 2.52 12.44
N ILE A 285 10.34 3.68 12.02
CA ILE A 285 10.03 3.94 10.61
C ILE A 285 11.22 4.63 9.97
N GLN A 286 11.94 3.92 9.11
CA GLN A 286 13.13 4.42 8.43
C GLN A 286 12.84 4.75 6.97
N ASP A 287 13.80 5.41 6.30
CA ASP A 287 13.69 5.76 4.89
C ASP A 287 14.15 4.57 4.04
N TRP A 288 13.24 3.61 3.83
CA TRP A 288 13.49 2.42 3.04
C TRP A 288 13.30 2.67 1.54
N ASN A 289 14.10 2.00 0.73
CA ASN A 289 13.77 1.76 -0.67
C ASN A 289 12.74 0.61 -0.72
N LEU A 290 11.56 0.88 -1.27
CA LEU A 290 10.43 -0.05 -1.24
C LEU A 290 10.67 -1.30 -2.10
N ASP A 291 11.40 -1.21 -3.21
CA ASP A 291 11.74 -2.38 -4.04
C ASP A 291 12.68 -3.36 -3.33
N THR A 292 13.61 -2.85 -2.51
CA THR A 292 14.66 -3.70 -1.91
C THR A 292 14.46 -3.96 -0.43
N GLY A 293 13.55 -3.24 0.22
CA GLY A 293 13.34 -3.23 1.66
C GLY A 293 14.51 -2.68 2.48
N LYS A 294 15.50 -2.03 1.87
CA LYS A 294 16.74 -1.60 2.55
C LYS A 294 16.75 -0.09 2.82
N VAL A 295 17.43 0.31 3.89
CA VAL A 295 17.70 1.72 4.22
C VAL A 295 18.86 2.30 3.40
N SER A 296 19.78 1.44 2.97
CA SER A 296 20.90 1.76 2.09
C SER A 296 21.33 0.50 1.33
N GLU A 297 22.11 0.64 0.25
CA GLU A 297 22.51 -0.47 -0.63
C GLU A 297 23.08 -1.69 0.13
N ASN A 298 23.90 -1.43 1.15
CA ASN A 298 24.52 -2.43 2.03
C ASN A 298 23.89 -2.49 3.43
N GLY A 299 22.73 -1.87 3.61
CA GLY A 299 22.01 -1.82 4.88
C GLY A 299 21.22 -3.11 5.15
N PRO A 300 20.71 -3.27 6.39
CA PRO A 300 19.81 -4.36 6.73
C PRO A 300 18.51 -4.26 5.91
N VAL A 301 17.90 -5.42 5.67
CA VAL A 301 16.57 -5.53 5.08
C VAL A 301 15.54 -5.35 6.19
N ALA A 302 14.55 -4.48 5.99
CA ALA A 302 13.54 -4.21 7.00
C ALA A 302 12.76 -5.48 7.35
N PHE A 303 12.49 -5.67 8.65
CA PHE A 303 11.68 -6.77 9.18
C PHE A 303 12.19 -8.20 8.95
N TRP A 304 13.41 -8.35 8.45
CA TRP A 304 14.08 -9.64 8.35
C TRP A 304 15.36 -9.63 9.18
N GLU A 305 15.66 -10.74 9.85
CA GLU A 305 16.95 -10.91 10.53
C GLU A 305 18.04 -11.14 9.48
N GLY A 306 19.22 -10.57 9.71
CA GLY A 306 20.40 -10.72 8.85
C GLY A 306 21.29 -11.88 9.24
#